data_AF-A0A357XZV1-F1
#
_entry.id   AF-A0A357XZV1-F1
#
_cell.length_a   1.000
_cell.length_b   1.000
_cell.length_c   1.000
_cell.angle_alpha   90.00
_cell.angle_beta   90.00
_cell.angle_gamma   90.00
#
_symmetry.space_group_name_H-M   'P 1'
#
loop_
_entity.id
_entity.type
_entity.pdbx_description
1 polymer ?
#
loop_
_entity_poly.entity_id
_entity_poly.type
_entity_poly.pdbx_seq_one_letter_code
_entity_poly.pdbx_strand_id
1 'polypeptide(L)'
;MNINYAGKRRFRSGLSLIEVLASIFVLAVGLLGVLSVIPYGMYQLKRAAIAEYGGNCGRAAKHIVKIRGWDDKIEDGNGNDTYRILDNFVGADQTGNFYKPQGAPGSEPSLNCGQPIFIDPLGVAAENGVEFFHFDDPDIDGDPGPAIYRTSLKDGGGALGKREAQTVFTWSEDLVYVRGEQNVRNQRGRTVLEDSAGFPSSKGDFSWFVTVQPRISPTYTGSGYADVPVSELSGLDFSVVVCYTRTPGDSDKERVFDINGFTRYLQGGEIVLTESPDLTGTRFVFLVATHASGRKTGQWYRFVPTAGNRLTLIGPPLDAGIPASAYQLVVIQGVVNVFDL
;
A
#
# COMPACT_ATOMS: atom_id res chain seq x y z
N MET A 1 -97.31 -17.17 -25.25
CA MET A 1 -96.03 -16.72 -25.84
C MET A 1 -94.97 -16.83 -24.75
N ASN A 2 -94.27 -17.98 -24.68
CA ASN A 2 -93.34 -18.31 -23.59
C ASN A 2 -91.91 -18.04 -24.04
N ILE A 3 -91.24 -17.10 -23.38
CA ILE A 3 -89.84 -16.74 -23.62
C ILE A 3 -88.99 -17.58 -22.63
N ASN A 4 -88.33 -18.62 -23.15
CA ASN A 4 -87.40 -19.44 -22.38
C ASN A 4 -86.07 -18.70 -22.17
N TYR A 5 -85.81 -18.24 -20.93
CA TYR A 5 -84.48 -17.79 -20.51
C TYR A 5 -83.61 -19.00 -20.21
N ALA A 6 -82.88 -19.50 -21.22
CA ALA A 6 -81.84 -20.50 -21.03
C ALA A 6 -80.66 -19.87 -20.26
N GLY A 7 -80.67 -20.00 -18.94
CA GLY A 7 -79.60 -19.56 -18.06
C GLY A 7 -78.29 -20.28 -18.36
N LYS A 8 -77.36 -19.57 -19.00
CA LYS A 8 -76.00 -20.03 -19.30
C LYS A 8 -75.25 -20.22 -17.98
N ARG A 9 -75.22 -21.45 -17.44
CA ARG A 9 -74.43 -21.80 -16.25
C ARG A 9 -72.96 -21.55 -16.57
N ARG A 10 -72.38 -20.49 -16.00
CA ARG A 10 -70.94 -20.26 -16.04
C ARG A 10 -70.27 -21.39 -15.27
N PHE A 11 -69.63 -22.31 -15.97
CA PHE A 11 -68.69 -23.23 -15.33
C PHE A 11 -67.63 -22.39 -14.63
N ARG A 12 -67.58 -22.48 -13.30
CA ARG A 12 -66.46 -21.94 -12.52
C ARG A 12 -65.29 -22.86 -12.82
N SER A 13 -64.38 -22.43 -13.69
CA SER A 13 -63.12 -23.12 -13.93
C SER A 13 -62.33 -23.11 -12.63
N GLY A 14 -62.25 -24.25 -11.95
CA GLY A 14 -61.32 -24.41 -10.83
C GLY A 14 -59.90 -24.27 -11.35
N LEU A 15 -59.04 -23.58 -10.59
CA LEU A 15 -57.60 -23.52 -10.86
C LEU A 15 -57.06 -24.95 -10.97
N SER A 16 -56.38 -25.24 -12.06
CA SER A 16 -55.80 -26.56 -12.27
C SER A 16 -54.63 -26.75 -11.31
N LEU A 17 -54.50 -27.95 -10.73
CA LEU A 17 -53.35 -28.33 -9.91
C LEU A 17 -52.02 -28.08 -10.65
N ILE A 18 -52.01 -28.25 -11.99
CA ILE A 18 -50.84 -28.00 -12.83
C ILE A 18 -50.44 -26.53 -12.86
N GLU A 19 -51.42 -25.62 -12.78
CA GLU A 19 -51.21 -24.18 -12.83
C GLU A 19 -50.61 -23.67 -11.52
N VAL A 20 -51.05 -24.24 -10.39
CA VAL A 20 -50.47 -23.98 -9.06
C VAL A 20 -49.03 -24.52 -8.99
N LEU A 21 -48.78 -25.74 -9.48
CA LEU A 21 -47.44 -26.32 -9.52
C LEU A 21 -46.49 -25.52 -10.41
N ALA A 22 -46.94 -25.10 -11.59
CA ALA A 22 -46.17 -24.23 -12.48
C ALA A 22 -45.85 -22.89 -11.80
N SER A 23 -46.82 -22.30 -11.09
CA SER A 23 -46.63 -21.06 -10.35
C SER A 23 -45.60 -21.19 -9.22
N ILE A 24 -45.66 -22.28 -8.43
CA ILE A 24 -44.70 -22.55 -7.36
C ILE A 24 -43.30 -22.81 -7.96
N PHE A 25 -43.21 -23.55 -9.06
CA PHE A 25 -41.95 -23.81 -9.74
C PHE A 25 -41.28 -22.51 -10.23
N VAL A 26 -42.04 -21.65 -10.92
CA VAL A 26 -41.53 -20.35 -11.39
C VAL A 26 -41.12 -19.46 -10.21
N LEU A 27 -41.91 -19.46 -9.13
CA LEU A 27 -41.59 -18.71 -7.92
C LEU A 27 -40.31 -19.23 -7.24
N ALA A 28 -40.14 -20.54 -7.16
CA ALA A 28 -38.95 -21.16 -6.56
C ALA A 28 -37.68 -20.84 -7.38
N VAL A 29 -37.74 -20.94 -8.71
CA VAL A 29 -36.63 -20.58 -9.59
C VAL A 29 -36.31 -19.09 -9.48
N GLY A 30 -37.33 -18.23 -9.43
CA GLY A 30 -37.17 -16.78 -9.23
C GLY A 30 -36.51 -16.44 -7.90
N LEU A 31 -36.94 -17.08 -6.81
CA LEU A 31 -36.36 -16.87 -5.48
C LEU A 31 -34.90 -17.34 -5.41
N LEU A 32 -34.57 -18.47 -6.04
CA LEU A 32 -33.20 -18.99 -6.12
C LEU A 32 -32.29 -18.03 -6.90
N GLY A 33 -32.80 -17.41 -7.97
CA GLY A 33 -32.14 -16.31 -8.68
C GLY A 33 -31.80 -15.14 -7.75
N VAL A 34 -32.77 -14.63 -7.00
CA VAL A 34 -32.54 -13.52 -6.04
C VAL A 34 -31.53 -13.90 -4.96
N LEU A 35 -31.63 -15.10 -4.40
CA LEU A 35 -30.70 -15.58 -3.37
C LEU A 35 -29.25 -15.66 -3.89
N SER A 36 -29.05 -15.98 -5.16
CA SER A 36 -27.71 -16.00 -5.78
C SER A 36 -27.05 -14.62 -5.90
N VAL A 37 -27.84 -13.55 -5.95
CA VAL A 37 -27.34 -12.17 -6.09
C VAL A 37 -26.84 -11.62 -4.75
N ILE A 38 -27.39 -12.09 -3.62
CA ILE A 38 -27.02 -11.62 -2.28
C ILE A 38 -25.51 -11.76 -1.99
N PRO A 39 -24.86 -12.93 -2.13
CA PRO A 39 -23.43 -13.06 -1.83
C PRO A 39 -22.57 -12.19 -2.75
N TYR A 40 -22.94 -12.05 -4.01
CA TYR A 40 -22.26 -11.16 -4.95
C TYR A 40 -22.39 -9.69 -4.54
N GLY A 41 -23.59 -9.25 -4.16
CA GLY A 41 -23.84 -7.91 -3.64
C GLY A 41 -23.01 -7.61 -2.38
N MET A 42 -22.96 -8.55 -1.44
CA MET A 42 -22.12 -8.43 -0.24
C MET A 42 -20.63 -8.35 -0.58
N TYR A 43 -20.15 -9.13 -1.55
CA TYR A 43 -18.76 -9.07 -2.02
C TYR A 43 -18.43 -7.70 -2.62
N GLN A 44 -19.33 -7.16 -3.46
CA GLN A 44 -19.13 -5.84 -4.07
C GLN A 44 -19.14 -4.72 -3.03
N LEU A 45 -20.05 -4.78 -2.05
CA LEU A 45 -20.09 -3.82 -0.93
C LEU A 45 -18.80 -3.86 -0.11
N LYS A 46 -18.24 -5.05 0.18
CA LYS A 46 -16.95 -5.17 0.87
C LYS A 46 -15.82 -4.52 0.06
N ARG A 47 -15.78 -4.73 -1.25
CA ARG A 47 -14.76 -4.11 -2.11
C ARG A 47 -14.90 -2.60 -2.20
N ALA A 48 -16.14 -2.10 -2.29
CA ALA A 48 -16.43 -0.68 -2.30
C ALA A 48 -15.98 -0.03 -0.98
N ALA A 49 -16.33 -0.65 0.15
CA ALA A 49 -15.89 -0.20 1.47
C ALA A 49 -14.36 -0.15 1.57
N ILE A 50 -13.65 -1.20 1.14
CA ILE A 50 -12.18 -1.21 1.17
C ILE A 50 -11.59 -0.08 0.31
N ALA A 51 -12.17 0.19 -0.86
CA ALA A 51 -11.72 1.27 -1.73
C ALA A 51 -11.98 2.65 -1.11
N GLU A 52 -13.14 2.85 -0.48
CA GLU A 52 -13.51 4.09 0.20
C GLU A 52 -12.61 4.36 1.41
N TYR A 53 -12.42 3.38 2.29
CA TYR A 53 -11.50 3.48 3.43
C TYR A 53 -10.06 3.68 2.99
N GLY A 54 -9.62 2.97 1.95
CA GLY A 54 -8.30 3.17 1.36
C GLY A 54 -8.12 4.60 0.84
N GLY A 55 -9.17 5.17 0.22
CA GLY A 55 -9.26 6.57 -0.20
C GLY A 55 -9.12 7.56 0.96
N ASN A 56 -9.90 7.36 2.02
CA ASN A 56 -9.87 8.20 3.22
C ASN A 56 -8.50 8.13 3.93
N CYS A 57 -7.98 6.93 4.12
CA CYS A 57 -6.64 6.68 4.68
C CYS A 57 -5.56 7.42 3.90
N GLY A 58 -5.54 7.28 2.56
CA GLY A 58 -4.56 7.95 1.71
C GLY A 58 -4.61 9.46 1.80
N ARG A 59 -5.80 10.06 1.84
CA ARG A 59 -5.97 11.51 2.04
C ARG A 59 -5.47 11.97 3.41
N ALA A 60 -5.79 11.23 4.46
CA ALA A 60 -5.33 11.54 5.82
C ALA A 60 -3.81 11.45 5.92
N ALA A 61 -3.21 10.40 5.36
CA ALA A 61 -1.76 10.23 5.32
C ALA A 61 -1.07 11.33 4.49
N LYS A 62 -1.59 11.68 3.31
CA LYS A 62 -1.13 12.84 2.51
C LYS A 62 -1.15 14.13 3.33
N HIS A 63 -2.23 14.35 4.08
CA HIS A 63 -2.37 15.52 4.94
C HIS A 63 -1.35 15.52 6.09
N ILE A 64 -1.03 14.37 6.68
CA ILE A 64 0.02 14.25 7.70
C ILE A 64 1.39 14.60 7.12
N VAL A 65 1.73 14.10 5.92
CA VAL A 65 3.00 14.43 5.24
C VAL A 65 3.13 15.94 5.06
N LYS A 66 2.07 16.61 4.60
CA LYS A 66 2.03 18.07 4.40
C LYS A 66 2.09 18.86 5.71
N ILE A 67 1.34 18.47 6.75
CA ILE A 67 1.37 19.17 8.05
C ILE A 67 2.76 19.09 8.68
N ARG A 68 3.42 17.94 8.57
CA ARG A 68 4.78 17.77 9.07
C ARG A 68 5.82 18.50 8.23
N GLY A 69 5.42 19.05 7.08
CA GLY A 69 6.30 19.74 6.13
C GLY A 69 7.42 18.83 5.64
N TRP A 70 7.13 17.55 5.47
CA TRP A 70 8.15 16.58 5.04
C TRP A 70 8.68 16.86 3.63
N ASP A 71 7.86 17.48 2.80
CA ASP A 71 8.22 17.97 1.48
C ASP A 71 8.81 19.40 1.49
N ASP A 72 8.88 20.05 2.66
CA ASP A 72 9.48 21.38 2.76
C ASP A 72 10.99 21.28 2.59
N LYS A 73 11.51 22.02 1.60
CA LYS A 73 12.93 22.33 1.50
C LYS A 73 13.29 23.34 2.59
N ILE A 74 14.32 23.03 3.37
CA ILE A 74 14.92 23.93 4.34
C ILE A 74 16.12 24.57 3.65
N GLU A 75 16.04 25.88 3.43
CA GLU A 75 17.16 26.69 2.92
C GLU A 75 17.74 27.46 4.11
N ASP A 76 18.95 27.10 4.53
CA ASP A 76 19.63 27.73 5.68
C ASP A 76 20.59 28.86 5.25
N GLY A 77 20.72 29.08 3.93
CA GLY A 77 21.52 30.14 3.33
C GLY A 77 23.03 29.93 3.39
N ASN A 78 23.51 28.80 3.94
CA ASN A 78 24.95 28.47 3.98
C ASN A 78 25.36 27.49 2.87
N GLY A 79 24.42 27.04 2.04
CA GLY A 79 24.64 26.08 0.96
C GLY A 79 24.37 24.63 1.35
N ASN A 80 24.02 24.36 2.61
CA ASN A 80 23.60 23.06 3.12
C ASN A 80 22.08 22.98 3.16
N ASP A 81 21.44 23.26 2.02
CA ASP A 81 20.01 23.05 1.89
C ASP A 81 19.67 21.59 2.24
N THR A 82 18.56 21.34 2.92
CA THR A 82 18.09 19.98 3.22
C THR A 82 16.58 19.88 2.96
N TYR A 83 16.03 18.66 2.99
CA TYR A 83 14.58 18.50 3.15
C TYR A 83 14.29 18.17 4.60
N ARG A 84 13.23 18.75 5.18
CA ARG A 84 12.87 18.52 6.59
C ARG A 84 12.68 17.04 6.92
N ILE A 85 12.22 16.24 5.96
CA ILE A 85 12.11 14.80 6.16
C ILE A 85 13.47 14.13 6.32
N LEU A 86 14.47 14.56 5.54
CA LEU A 86 15.83 14.03 5.63
C LEU A 86 16.46 14.44 6.96
N ASP A 87 16.24 15.68 7.41
CA ASP A 87 16.76 16.19 8.69
C ASP A 87 16.23 15.41 9.91
N ASN A 88 14.95 14.99 9.87
CA ASN A 88 14.34 14.21 10.96
C ASN A 88 14.80 12.74 11.01
N PHE A 89 15.29 12.17 9.89
CA PHE A 89 15.65 10.76 9.80
C PHE A 89 17.15 10.52 9.67
N VAL A 90 17.89 11.54 9.26
CA VAL A 90 19.32 11.57 9.05
C VAL A 90 19.80 12.71 9.92
N GLY A 91 20.33 12.41 11.10
CA GLY A 91 20.87 13.42 12.00
C GLY A 91 21.99 14.18 11.29
N ALA A 92 21.65 15.30 10.66
CA ALA A 92 22.63 16.16 10.01
C ALA A 92 23.51 16.77 11.09
N ASP A 93 24.82 16.57 11.01
CA ASP A 93 25.72 17.41 11.77
C ASP A 93 25.74 18.83 11.15
N GLN A 94 26.22 19.82 11.90
CA GLN A 94 26.28 21.21 11.47
C GLN A 94 27.21 21.46 10.25
N THR A 95 27.85 20.40 9.72
CA THR A 95 28.72 20.45 8.54
C THR A 95 28.03 20.04 7.24
N GLY A 96 26.72 19.74 7.26
CA GLY A 96 25.97 19.38 6.05
C GLY A 96 26.24 17.96 5.55
N ASN A 97 26.90 17.14 6.36
CA ASN A 97 27.12 15.73 6.07
C ASN A 97 25.99 14.89 6.69
N PHE A 98 25.38 14.06 5.84
CA PHE A 98 24.27 13.18 6.20
C PHE A 98 24.74 12.00 7.05
N TYR A 99 24.72 12.15 8.39
CA TYR A 99 25.00 11.07 9.33
C TYR A 99 23.71 10.50 9.95
N LYS A 100 23.75 9.22 10.33
CA LYS A 100 22.63 8.53 10.98
C LYS A 100 22.36 9.04 12.41
N PRO A 101 21.20 8.70 13.02
CA PRO A 101 21.06 8.76 14.47
C PRO A 101 22.19 7.94 15.13
N GLN A 102 22.98 8.58 16.00
CA GLN A 102 24.15 7.99 16.68
C GLN A 102 23.79 6.69 17.43
N GLY A 103 24.43 5.56 17.09
CA GLY A 103 24.26 4.34 17.90
C GLY A 103 24.98 3.05 17.50
N ALA A 104 25.50 2.87 16.27
CA ALA A 104 26.10 1.59 15.86
C ALA A 104 27.63 1.69 15.62
N PRO A 105 28.47 0.86 16.29
CA PRO A 105 29.91 0.88 16.08
C PRO A 105 30.32 -0.01 14.89
N GLY A 106 30.97 0.59 13.89
CA GLY A 106 31.76 -0.12 12.87
C GLY A 106 31.31 0.12 11.43
N SER A 107 32.14 0.86 10.67
CA SER A 107 32.10 1.09 9.21
C SER A 107 30.70 1.33 8.61
N GLU A 108 30.27 2.59 8.65
CA GLU A 108 28.89 3.01 8.37
C GLU A 108 28.62 3.24 6.86
N PRO A 109 27.52 2.68 6.30
CA PRO A 109 26.99 3.12 5.01
C PRO A 109 26.22 4.44 5.18
N SER A 110 26.63 5.47 4.45
CA SER A 110 25.93 6.77 4.34
C SER A 110 24.52 6.58 3.78
N LEU A 111 23.53 7.30 4.33
CA LEU A 111 22.20 7.40 3.71
C LEU A 111 22.34 8.27 2.46
N ASN A 112 22.47 7.61 1.33
CA ASN A 112 22.65 8.28 0.05
C ASN A 112 21.34 8.98 -0.33
N CYS A 113 21.36 10.31 -0.40
CA CYS A 113 20.21 11.18 -0.72
C CYS A 113 19.61 10.95 -2.12
N GLY A 114 20.02 9.92 -2.85
CA GLY A 114 19.54 9.56 -4.19
C GLY A 114 18.75 8.25 -4.26
N GLN A 115 18.46 7.58 -3.13
CA GLN A 115 17.81 6.26 -3.11
C GLN A 115 16.39 6.34 -2.52
N PRO A 116 15.47 5.44 -2.93
CA PRO A 116 14.14 5.41 -2.36
C PRO A 116 14.15 5.04 -0.88
N ILE A 117 13.26 5.66 -0.09
CA ILE A 117 13.10 5.41 1.35
C ILE A 117 11.65 5.05 1.64
N PHE A 118 11.45 3.98 2.42
CA PHE A 118 10.18 3.55 3.00
C PHE A 118 10.05 4.12 4.40
N ILE A 119 8.96 4.81 4.69
CA ILE A 119 8.68 5.36 6.01
C ILE A 119 7.44 4.68 6.54
N ASP A 120 7.63 3.78 7.50
CA ASP A 120 6.57 2.95 8.05
C ASP A 120 6.26 3.31 9.51
N PRO A 121 5.09 3.89 9.79
CA PRO A 121 4.71 4.23 11.16
C PRO A 121 4.47 3.00 12.05
N LEU A 122 4.16 1.82 11.52
CA LEU A 122 4.05 0.60 12.35
C LEU A 122 5.42 0.09 12.78
N GLY A 123 6.51 0.59 12.18
CA GLY A 123 7.86 0.36 12.64
C GLY A 123 8.14 -1.13 12.87
N VAL A 124 7.94 -1.98 11.86
CA VAL A 124 8.46 -3.36 11.87
C VAL A 124 9.93 -3.41 12.30
N ALA A 125 10.64 -2.31 12.08
CA ALA A 125 12.02 -2.09 12.47
C ALA A 125 12.30 -1.97 13.98
N ALA A 126 11.50 -2.52 14.91
CA ALA A 126 11.99 -2.60 16.28
C ALA A 126 11.54 -3.81 17.09
N GLU A 127 12.51 -4.71 17.25
CA GLU A 127 13.09 -4.80 18.59
C GLU A 127 14.36 -3.94 18.79
N ASN A 128 15.12 -3.50 17.76
CA ASN A 128 16.46 -2.91 17.97
C ASN A 128 16.83 -1.56 17.29
N GLY A 129 15.91 -0.85 16.63
CA GLY A 129 16.17 0.49 16.05
C GLY A 129 16.76 0.42 14.64
N VAL A 130 16.25 1.29 13.74
CA VAL A 130 16.56 1.36 12.28
C VAL A 130 17.04 0.02 11.72
N GLU A 131 16.16 -0.98 11.72
CA GLU A 131 16.46 -2.21 10.99
C GLU A 131 16.47 -1.88 9.50
N PHE A 132 17.62 -2.10 8.88
CA PHE A 132 17.68 -2.19 7.44
C PHE A 132 16.74 -3.34 7.04
N PHE A 133 15.77 -3.05 6.17
CA PHE A 133 15.25 -4.12 5.33
C PHE A 133 16.38 -4.48 4.36
N HIS A 134 17.30 -5.31 4.82
CA HIS A 134 17.89 -6.26 3.90
C HIS A 134 16.72 -7.13 3.49
N PHE A 135 16.28 -6.97 2.24
CA PHE A 135 15.66 -8.11 1.60
C PHE A 135 16.80 -9.12 1.54
N ASP A 136 16.85 -9.99 2.55
CA ASP A 136 17.88 -11.02 2.65
C ASP A 136 17.92 -11.71 1.29
N ASP A 137 18.98 -11.46 0.54
CA ASP A 137 19.45 -12.41 -0.43
C ASP A 137 20.23 -13.43 0.41
N PRO A 138 19.66 -14.60 0.70
CA PRO A 138 20.31 -15.59 1.55
C PRO A 138 21.58 -16.17 0.93
N ASP A 139 21.90 -15.84 -0.33
CA ASP A 139 22.98 -16.48 -1.10
C ASP A 139 24.25 -15.62 -1.27
N ILE A 140 24.33 -14.40 -0.72
CA ILE A 140 25.54 -13.57 -0.87
C ILE A 140 26.05 -13.02 0.46
N ASP A 141 26.95 -13.78 1.08
CA ASP A 141 27.89 -13.28 2.10
C ASP A 141 28.78 -12.19 1.49
N GLY A 142 28.32 -10.93 1.50
CA GLY A 142 29.16 -9.75 1.28
C GLY A 142 28.73 -8.75 0.20
N ASP A 143 27.63 -8.99 -0.53
CA ASP A 143 27.01 -7.96 -1.36
C ASP A 143 25.63 -7.69 -0.76
N PRO A 144 25.40 -6.52 -0.11
CA PRO A 144 24.10 -6.20 0.45
C PRO A 144 23.14 -6.07 -0.74
N GLY A 145 22.45 -7.18 -1.02
CA GLY A 145 21.33 -7.24 -1.94
C GLY A 145 20.49 -5.98 -1.72
N PRO A 146 19.99 -5.37 -2.80
CA PRO A 146 19.56 -3.98 -2.83
C PRO A 146 18.54 -3.64 -1.73
N ALA A 147 19.09 -3.18 -0.60
CA ALA A 147 18.32 -2.69 0.51
C ALA A 147 17.62 -1.42 0.06
N ILE A 148 16.30 -1.38 0.26
CA ILE A 148 15.57 -0.13 0.25
C ILE A 148 15.47 0.29 1.71
N TYR A 149 15.93 1.50 2.00
CA TYR A 149 15.95 1.97 3.37
C TYR A 149 14.54 2.06 3.91
N ARG A 150 14.32 1.47 5.09
CA ARG A 150 13.08 1.61 5.83
C ARG A 150 13.37 2.32 7.14
N THR A 151 12.54 3.30 7.46
CA THR A 151 12.60 4.01 8.74
C THR A 151 11.20 4.08 9.36
N SER A 152 11.13 4.29 10.66
CA SER A 152 9.89 4.48 11.39
C SER A 152 9.61 5.97 11.62
N LEU A 153 8.41 6.30 12.12
CA LEU A 153 8.08 7.68 12.52
C LEU A 153 8.53 8.07 13.93
N LYS A 154 9.23 7.19 14.64
CA LYS A 154 9.67 7.49 16.00
C LYS A 154 10.99 8.23 15.95
N ASP A 155 11.11 9.30 16.74
CA ASP A 155 12.39 9.97 16.94
C ASP A 155 13.44 8.95 17.41
N GLY A 156 14.58 8.90 16.72
CA GLY A 156 15.63 7.91 16.96
C GLY A 156 15.40 6.53 16.32
N GLY A 157 14.38 6.36 15.47
CA GLY A 157 14.25 5.20 14.57
C GLY A 157 13.71 3.90 15.18
N GLY A 158 13.10 3.95 16.38
CA GLY A 158 12.45 2.77 16.99
C GLY A 158 11.00 2.55 16.51
N ALA A 159 10.36 1.43 16.85
CA ALA A 159 8.94 1.24 16.50
C ALA A 159 8.06 2.21 17.30
N LEU A 160 7.03 2.76 16.66
CA LEU A 160 5.97 3.44 17.39
C LEU A 160 5.34 2.44 18.37
N GLY A 161 5.18 2.85 19.63
CA GLY A 161 4.38 2.07 20.56
C GLY A 161 2.95 1.94 20.04
N LYS A 162 2.21 0.87 20.42
CA LYS A 162 0.83 0.64 19.94
C LYS A 162 -0.07 1.88 20.05
N ARG A 163 0.08 2.64 21.14
CA ARG A 163 -0.66 3.89 21.38
C ARG A 163 -0.26 5.02 20.42
N GLU A 164 1.03 5.18 20.15
CA GLU A 164 1.53 6.18 19.20
C GLU A 164 1.12 5.81 17.78
N ALA A 165 1.25 4.54 17.40
CA ALA A 165 0.78 4.02 16.13
C ALA A 165 -0.72 4.28 15.94
N GLN A 166 -1.55 4.06 16.98
CA GLN A 166 -2.97 4.42 16.93
C GLN A 166 -3.17 5.89 16.59
N THR A 167 -2.42 6.84 17.17
CA THR A 167 -2.59 8.27 16.81
C THR A 167 -2.28 8.60 15.34
N VAL A 168 -1.48 7.75 14.68
CA VAL A 168 -1.09 7.91 13.27
C VAL A 168 -2.03 7.16 12.32
N PHE A 169 -2.57 6.01 12.74
CA PHE A 169 -3.43 5.15 11.92
C PHE A 169 -4.91 5.25 12.23
N THR A 170 -5.31 5.91 13.31
CA THR A 170 -6.72 6.16 13.60
C THR A 170 -7.12 7.51 13.02
N TRP A 171 -8.19 7.51 12.23
CA TRP A 171 -8.80 8.70 11.67
C TRP A 171 -10.18 8.93 12.31
N SER A 172 -10.63 10.18 12.32
CA SER A 172 -11.93 10.57 12.87
C SER A 172 -13.13 9.85 12.23
N GLU A 173 -12.92 9.36 11.01
CA GLU A 173 -13.89 8.61 10.21
C GLU A 173 -13.73 7.09 10.28
N ASP A 174 -12.79 6.56 11.08
CA ASP A 174 -12.62 5.11 11.17
C ASP A 174 -13.88 4.54 11.85
N LEU A 175 -14.59 3.65 11.15
CA LEU A 175 -15.71 2.97 11.77
C LEU A 175 -15.14 1.99 12.77
N VAL A 176 -15.32 2.31 14.04
CA VAL A 176 -14.89 1.44 15.12
C VAL A 176 -15.81 0.21 15.14
N TYR A 177 -15.34 -0.87 14.53
CA TYR A 177 -16.10 -2.09 14.36
C TYR A 177 -15.85 -3.03 15.54
N VAL A 178 -16.89 -3.47 16.24
CA VAL A 178 -16.77 -4.43 17.34
C VAL A 178 -16.42 -5.82 16.78
N ARG A 179 -15.27 -6.36 17.17
CA ARG A 179 -14.91 -7.75 16.90
C ARG A 179 -15.08 -8.55 18.19
N GLY A 180 -16.14 -9.36 18.27
CA GLY A 180 -16.35 -10.32 19.35
C GLY A 180 -16.89 -9.71 20.65
N GLU A 181 -18.16 -10.01 20.92
CA GLU A 181 -18.84 -10.08 22.22
C GLU A 181 -18.22 -9.38 23.45
N GLN A 182 -17.99 -8.07 23.43
CA GLN A 182 -18.30 -7.22 24.59
C GLN A 182 -18.89 -5.91 24.08
N ASN A 183 -20.21 -5.84 24.09
CA ASN A 183 -20.97 -4.62 23.83
C ASN A 183 -20.74 -3.62 24.98
N VAL A 184 -19.64 -2.88 24.96
CA VAL A 184 -19.51 -1.70 25.81
C VAL A 184 -20.31 -0.58 25.16
N ARG A 185 -21.56 -0.41 25.60
CA ARG A 185 -22.40 0.74 25.23
C ARG A 185 -21.78 1.99 25.84
N ASN A 186 -21.29 2.90 25.00
CA ASN A 186 -20.97 4.26 25.43
C ASN A 186 -22.12 5.23 25.10
N GLN A 187 -22.36 6.20 25.97
CA GLN A 187 -23.59 7.02 26.10
C GLN A 187 -23.96 7.94 24.91
N ARG A 188 -23.31 7.79 23.75
CA ARG A 188 -23.58 8.58 22.53
C ARG A 188 -23.72 7.75 21.24
N GLY A 189 -23.89 6.43 21.35
CA GLY A 189 -24.23 5.58 20.19
C GLY A 189 -23.07 5.23 19.24
N ARG A 190 -21.83 5.58 19.58
CA ARG A 190 -20.62 5.13 18.88
C ARG A 190 -19.98 4.02 19.71
N THR A 191 -19.98 2.79 19.21
CA THR A 191 -19.27 1.69 19.86
C THR A 191 -17.79 1.85 19.57
N VAL A 192 -16.95 1.74 20.59
CA VAL A 192 -15.50 1.88 20.45
C VAL A 192 -14.86 0.56 20.89
N LEU A 193 -13.95 -0.02 20.10
CA LEU A 193 -13.16 -1.18 20.53
C LEU A 193 -12.30 -0.70 21.68
N GLU A 194 -12.24 -1.43 22.77
CA GLU A 194 -11.31 -1.15 23.85
C GLU A 194 -10.21 -2.20 23.81
N ASP A 195 -8.95 -1.79 23.95
CA ASP A 195 -7.87 -2.73 24.21
C ASP A 195 -8.02 -3.34 25.62
N SER A 196 -7.13 -4.26 26.00
CA SER A 196 -7.14 -4.88 27.33
C SER A 196 -7.00 -3.88 28.49
N ALA A 197 -6.71 -2.61 28.21
CA ALA A 197 -6.59 -1.52 29.17
C ALA A 197 -7.73 -0.49 29.07
N GLY A 198 -8.79 -0.75 28.27
CA GLY A 198 -9.96 0.12 28.18
C GLY A 198 -9.82 1.27 27.17
N PHE A 199 -8.78 1.26 26.31
CA PHE A 199 -8.55 2.36 25.36
C PHE A 199 -9.15 2.10 23.99
N PRO A 200 -9.73 3.13 23.34
CA PRO A 200 -10.14 3.08 21.95
C PRO A 200 -9.09 2.45 21.02
N SER A 201 -9.44 1.36 20.35
CA SER A 201 -8.63 0.70 19.34
C SER A 201 -9.33 0.75 17.98
N SER A 202 -8.58 0.80 16.89
CA SER A 202 -9.12 0.43 15.58
C SER A 202 -9.02 -1.08 15.41
N LYS A 203 -9.72 -1.61 14.40
CA LYS A 203 -9.53 -3.00 13.97
C LYS A 203 -8.10 -3.23 13.43
N GLY A 204 -7.42 -2.16 13.02
CA GLY A 204 -6.07 -2.21 12.48
C GLY A 204 -5.97 -2.85 11.09
N ASP A 205 -7.09 -2.98 10.38
CA ASP A 205 -7.11 -3.60 9.05
C ASP A 205 -6.44 -2.73 7.99
N PHE A 206 -6.32 -1.41 8.19
CA PHE A 206 -5.63 -0.53 7.28
C PHE A 206 -4.34 -0.02 7.91
N SER A 207 -3.28 -0.06 7.12
CA SER A 207 -2.00 0.58 7.44
C SER A 207 -1.56 1.40 6.24
N TRP A 208 -0.66 2.34 6.45
CA TRP A 208 -0.02 3.07 5.37
C TRP A 208 1.45 3.27 5.66
N PHE A 209 2.21 3.50 4.60
CA PHE A 209 3.61 3.92 4.66
C PHE A 209 3.88 4.88 3.52
N VAL A 210 5.02 5.58 3.56
CA VAL A 210 5.40 6.53 2.51
C VAL A 210 6.62 6.02 1.79
N THR A 211 6.64 6.12 0.47
CA THR A 211 7.87 6.00 -0.31
C THR A 211 8.32 7.38 -0.75
N VAL A 212 9.60 7.69 -0.53
CA VAL A 212 10.24 8.94 -0.93
C VAL A 212 11.29 8.61 -1.98
N GLN A 213 11.19 9.20 -3.16
CA GLN A 213 12.16 9.07 -4.23
C GLN A 213 12.77 10.44 -4.53
N PRO A 214 14.07 10.64 -4.28
CA PRO A 214 14.73 11.90 -4.64
C PRO A 214 14.78 12.12 -6.15
N ARG A 215 14.44 13.32 -6.60
CA ARG A 215 14.59 13.76 -7.99
C ARG A 215 15.90 14.50 -8.17
N ILE A 216 16.86 13.85 -8.81
CA ILE A 216 18.15 14.46 -9.11
C ILE A 216 18.02 15.40 -10.31
N SER A 217 18.64 16.57 -10.23
CA SER A 217 18.72 17.52 -11.33
C SER A 217 19.28 16.86 -12.61
N PRO A 218 18.70 17.10 -13.79
CA PRO A 218 19.22 16.55 -15.04
C PRO A 218 20.61 17.08 -15.41
N THR A 219 21.06 18.16 -14.77
CA THR A 219 22.39 18.76 -14.98
C THR A 219 23.48 18.14 -14.10
N TYR A 220 23.12 17.29 -13.14
CA TYR A 220 24.10 16.65 -12.26
C TYR A 220 24.95 15.64 -13.04
N THR A 221 26.26 15.87 -13.11
CA THR A 221 27.23 15.02 -13.82
C THR A 221 28.11 14.20 -12.87
N GLY A 222 27.86 14.23 -11.57
CA GLY A 222 28.66 13.51 -10.59
C GLY A 222 28.56 11.99 -10.76
N SER A 223 29.68 11.30 -10.60
CA SER A 223 29.80 9.85 -10.81
C SER A 223 29.51 9.00 -9.57
N GLY A 224 29.26 9.61 -8.41
CA GLY A 224 29.09 8.94 -7.11
C GLY A 224 27.78 9.30 -6.41
N TYR A 225 27.24 8.31 -5.68
CA TYR A 225 25.92 8.35 -5.01
C TYR A 225 25.98 8.74 -3.54
N ALA A 226 27.12 8.56 -2.88
CA ALA A 226 27.28 8.87 -1.47
C ALA A 226 27.13 10.37 -1.18
N ASP A 227 27.36 11.20 -2.20
CA ASP A 227 27.59 12.63 -2.01
C ASP A 227 26.77 13.51 -2.96
N VAL A 228 25.60 13.03 -3.45
CA VAL A 228 24.71 13.94 -4.23
C VAL A 228 24.28 15.07 -3.29
N PRO A 229 24.75 16.31 -3.48
CA PRO A 229 24.40 17.40 -2.59
C PRO A 229 22.90 17.67 -2.72
N VAL A 230 22.23 18.04 -1.63
CA VAL A 230 20.80 18.39 -1.70
C VAL A 230 20.55 19.59 -2.63
N SER A 231 21.53 20.47 -2.82
CA SER A 231 21.45 21.53 -3.83
C SER A 231 21.23 20.99 -5.25
N GLU A 232 21.60 19.74 -5.53
CA GLU A 232 21.40 19.05 -6.80
C GLU A 232 20.08 18.25 -6.84
N LEU A 233 19.32 18.22 -5.74
CA LEU A 233 17.96 17.67 -5.72
C LEU A 233 16.98 18.71 -6.24
N SER A 234 16.38 18.41 -7.39
CA SER A 234 15.29 19.19 -7.98
C SER A 234 13.95 19.04 -7.27
N GLY A 235 13.81 18.05 -6.39
CA GLY A 235 12.56 17.73 -5.69
C GLY A 235 12.59 16.37 -5.00
N LEU A 236 11.49 16.04 -4.32
CA LEU A 236 11.20 14.70 -3.81
C LEU A 236 9.87 14.21 -4.40
N ASP A 237 9.86 12.99 -4.89
CA ASP A 237 8.65 12.24 -5.23
C ASP A 237 8.16 11.50 -4.01
N PHE A 238 6.96 11.85 -3.55
CA PHE A 238 6.32 11.14 -2.45
C PHE A 238 5.15 10.33 -2.97
N SER A 239 5.09 9.06 -2.56
CA SER A 239 3.89 8.25 -2.71
C SER A 239 3.45 7.73 -1.35
N VAL A 240 2.18 7.94 -1.02
CA VAL A 240 1.53 7.35 0.14
C VAL A 240 0.92 6.02 -0.29
N VAL A 241 1.32 4.95 0.38
CA VAL A 241 0.90 3.59 0.06
C VAL A 241 -0.04 3.10 1.15
N VAL A 242 -1.23 2.68 0.75
CA VAL A 242 -2.25 2.18 1.67
C VAL A 242 -2.39 0.68 1.48
N CYS A 243 -2.33 -0.04 2.60
CA CYS A 243 -2.45 -1.49 2.65
C CYS A 243 -3.68 -1.91 3.45
N TYR A 244 -4.28 -3.04 3.06
CA TYR A 244 -5.34 -3.71 3.77
C TYR A 244 -4.85 -5.06 4.28
N THR A 245 -5.03 -5.33 5.57
CA THR A 245 -4.62 -6.54 6.31
C THR A 245 -3.13 -6.85 6.19
N ARG A 246 -2.30 -5.82 6.00
CA ARG A 246 -0.84 -5.97 5.98
C ARG A 246 -0.36 -6.44 7.35
N THR A 247 0.48 -7.47 7.34
CA THR A 247 1.27 -7.88 8.49
C THR A 247 2.70 -7.47 8.17
N PRO A 248 3.15 -6.32 8.67
CA PRO A 248 4.42 -5.79 8.23
C PRO A 248 5.54 -6.65 8.88
N GLY A 249 6.63 -6.91 8.16
CA GLY A 249 7.71 -7.83 8.62
C GLY A 249 7.46 -9.30 8.36
N ASP A 250 6.30 -9.64 7.81
CA ASP A 250 6.00 -10.98 7.34
C ASP A 250 6.73 -11.22 6.01
N SER A 251 7.81 -12.00 6.04
CA SER A 251 8.65 -12.33 4.88
C SER A 251 7.87 -13.04 3.77
N ASP A 252 6.70 -13.61 4.08
CA ASP A 252 5.82 -14.20 3.08
C ASP A 252 4.99 -13.15 2.34
N LYS A 253 4.85 -11.95 2.92
CA LYS A 253 4.02 -10.86 2.39
C LYS A 253 4.82 -9.69 1.83
N GLU A 254 6.09 -9.56 2.20
CA GLU A 254 7.01 -8.55 1.67
C GLU A 254 8.20 -9.27 1.04
N ARG A 255 8.25 -9.32 -0.30
CA ARG A 255 9.24 -10.10 -1.06
C ARG A 255 9.84 -9.31 -2.20
N VAL A 256 11.09 -9.64 -2.53
CA VAL A 256 11.78 -9.13 -3.72
C VAL A 256 11.93 -10.25 -4.73
N PHE A 257 11.69 -9.92 -5.99
CA PHE A 257 11.81 -10.84 -7.10
C PHE A 257 12.73 -10.24 -8.15
N ASP A 258 13.65 -11.07 -8.64
CA ASP A 258 14.47 -10.72 -9.78
C ASP A 258 13.68 -10.78 -11.08
N ILE A 259 14.08 -9.92 -12.01
CA ILE A 259 13.47 -9.79 -13.33
C ILE A 259 14.41 -10.39 -14.37
N ASN A 260 13.95 -11.47 -15.00
CA ASN A 260 14.67 -12.19 -16.03
C ASN A 260 14.48 -11.56 -17.43
N GLY A 261 13.38 -10.84 -17.64
CA GLY A 261 13.09 -10.23 -18.94
C GLY A 261 12.14 -9.05 -18.84
N PHE A 262 12.25 -8.13 -19.80
CA PHE A 262 11.43 -6.93 -19.82
C PHE A 262 11.12 -6.46 -21.24
N THR A 263 9.85 -6.11 -21.48
CA THR A 263 9.36 -5.46 -22.69
C THR A 263 8.80 -4.09 -22.32
N ARG A 264 9.28 -3.02 -22.96
CA ARG A 264 8.88 -1.64 -22.62
C ARG A 264 7.69 -1.18 -23.44
N TYR A 265 6.76 -0.48 -22.79
CA TYR A 265 5.65 0.21 -23.45
C TYR A 265 5.64 1.69 -23.02
N LEU A 266 4.88 2.53 -23.73
CA LEU A 266 4.75 3.96 -23.41
C LEU A 266 4.13 4.23 -22.03
N GLN A 267 3.35 3.28 -21.49
CA GLN A 267 2.67 3.39 -20.19
C GLN A 267 2.99 2.18 -19.29
N GLY A 268 4.28 1.85 -19.18
CA GLY A 268 4.77 0.75 -18.35
C GLY A 268 5.49 -0.30 -19.19
N GLY A 269 5.07 -1.55 -19.08
CA GLY A 269 5.78 -2.66 -19.73
C GLY A 269 5.26 -4.03 -19.35
N GLU A 270 5.92 -5.07 -19.84
CA GLU A 270 5.74 -6.45 -19.39
C GLU A 270 7.05 -6.92 -18.78
N ILE A 271 7.01 -7.38 -17.52
CA ILE A 271 8.16 -8.00 -16.86
C ILE A 271 7.94 -9.51 -16.80
N VAL A 272 9.05 -10.24 -16.88
CA VAL A 272 9.12 -11.68 -16.66
C VAL A 272 9.95 -11.92 -15.42
N LEU A 273 9.33 -12.47 -14.40
CA LEU A 273 9.96 -12.77 -13.12
C LEU A 273 10.70 -14.10 -13.19
N THR A 274 11.74 -14.26 -12.36
CA THR A 274 12.45 -15.53 -12.23
C THR A 274 11.53 -16.62 -11.67
N GLU A 275 10.61 -16.25 -10.77
CA GLU A 275 9.62 -17.14 -10.18
C GLU A 275 8.20 -16.55 -10.25
N SER A 276 7.18 -17.37 -9.96
CA SER A 276 5.77 -16.96 -10.00
C SER A 276 5.28 -16.58 -8.59
N PRO A 277 5.21 -15.28 -8.24
CA PRO A 277 4.71 -14.86 -6.93
C PRO A 277 3.22 -15.13 -6.77
N ASP A 278 2.79 -15.40 -5.54
CA ASP A 278 1.38 -15.24 -5.17
C ASP A 278 1.07 -13.75 -5.02
N LEU A 279 0.32 -13.21 -5.99
CA LEU A 279 -0.08 -11.81 -6.01
C LEU A 279 -1.54 -11.63 -5.60
N THR A 280 -2.15 -12.64 -4.98
CA THR A 280 -3.55 -12.59 -4.56
C THR A 280 -3.79 -11.42 -3.61
N GLY A 281 -4.70 -10.53 -4.02
CA GLY A 281 -5.08 -9.35 -3.24
C GLY A 281 -4.17 -8.13 -3.42
N THR A 282 -3.05 -8.24 -4.13
CA THR A 282 -2.14 -7.13 -4.41
C THR A 282 -2.54 -6.45 -5.72
N ARG A 283 -2.54 -5.12 -5.75
CA ARG A 283 -2.84 -4.34 -6.97
C ARG A 283 -1.67 -3.54 -7.50
N PHE A 284 -0.70 -3.28 -6.63
CA PHE A 284 0.45 -2.45 -6.91
C PHE A 284 1.73 -3.17 -6.53
N VAL A 285 2.76 -2.92 -7.30
CA VAL A 285 4.11 -3.42 -7.08
C VAL A 285 5.07 -2.24 -7.15
N PHE A 286 6.15 -2.31 -6.39
CA PHE A 286 7.18 -1.29 -6.41
C PHE A 286 8.36 -1.81 -7.20
N LEU A 287 8.69 -1.13 -8.29
CA LEU A 287 9.80 -1.52 -9.14
C LEU A 287 11.00 -0.64 -8.81
N VAL A 288 12.13 -1.27 -8.47
CA VAL A 288 13.39 -0.58 -8.22
C VAL A 288 14.35 -0.87 -9.35
N ALA A 289 14.91 0.18 -9.93
CA ALA A 289 15.88 0.11 -11.00
C ALA A 289 17.25 0.57 -10.49
N THR A 290 18.27 -0.25 -10.70
CA THR A 290 19.67 0.07 -10.40
C THR A 290 20.37 0.55 -11.66
N HIS A 291 20.67 1.84 -11.76
CA HIS A 291 21.36 2.42 -12.92
C HIS A 291 22.82 1.92 -12.96
N ALA A 292 23.47 1.97 -14.13
CA ALA A 292 24.85 1.52 -14.30
C ALA A 292 25.86 2.21 -13.37
N SER A 293 25.51 3.41 -12.91
CA SER A 293 26.29 4.20 -11.98
C SER A 293 26.08 3.76 -10.51
N GLY A 294 25.01 3.02 -10.20
CA GLY A 294 24.65 2.58 -8.85
C GLY A 294 23.43 3.29 -8.25
N ARG A 295 22.83 4.25 -8.97
CA ARG A 295 21.59 4.93 -8.54
C ARG A 295 20.48 3.91 -8.41
N LYS A 296 19.64 4.05 -7.39
CA LYS A 296 18.36 3.35 -7.35
C LYS A 296 17.24 4.35 -7.62
N THR A 297 16.38 4.04 -8.58
CA THR A 297 15.10 4.74 -8.76
C THR A 297 13.96 3.77 -8.50
N GLY A 298 12.98 4.19 -7.71
CA GLY A 298 11.85 3.36 -7.34
C GLY A 298 10.54 4.00 -7.75
N GLN A 299 9.65 3.23 -8.37
CA GLN A 299 8.32 3.71 -8.76
C GLN A 299 7.25 2.64 -8.54
N TRP A 300 6.05 3.11 -8.19
CA TRP A 300 4.87 2.26 -8.05
C TRP A 300 4.20 2.02 -9.39
N TYR A 301 3.89 0.76 -9.65
CA TYR A 301 3.15 0.33 -10.82
C TYR A 301 1.89 -0.38 -10.39
N ARG A 302 0.78 -0.08 -11.06
CA ARG A 302 -0.35 -1.00 -11.04
C ARG A 302 0.01 -2.17 -11.95
N PHE A 303 -0.26 -3.39 -11.54
CA PHE A 303 -0.03 -4.54 -12.42
C PHE A 303 -1.34 -5.25 -12.76
N VAL A 304 -1.30 -5.95 -13.87
CA VAL A 304 -2.30 -6.92 -14.29
C VAL A 304 -1.57 -8.25 -14.37
N PRO A 305 -1.93 -9.25 -13.54
CA PRO A 305 -1.31 -10.55 -13.60
C PRO A 305 -1.62 -11.18 -14.97
N THR A 306 -0.57 -11.66 -15.62
CA THR A 306 -0.64 -12.45 -16.85
C THR A 306 -0.36 -13.91 -16.50
N ALA A 307 -0.55 -14.84 -17.43
CA ALA A 307 -0.30 -16.25 -17.16
C ALA A 307 1.18 -16.50 -16.79
N GLY A 308 1.40 -17.29 -15.72
CA GLY A 308 2.73 -17.70 -15.25
C GLY A 308 3.47 -16.60 -14.51
N ASN A 309 4.78 -16.47 -14.78
CA ASN A 309 5.69 -15.51 -14.17
C ASN A 309 5.70 -14.13 -14.88
N ARG A 310 4.67 -13.82 -15.67
CA ARG A 310 4.60 -12.59 -16.46
C ARG A 310 3.65 -11.59 -15.81
N LEU A 311 4.08 -10.34 -15.71
CA LEU A 311 3.26 -9.25 -15.20
C LEU A 311 3.23 -8.10 -16.19
N THR A 312 2.04 -7.61 -16.50
CA THR A 312 1.88 -6.36 -17.26
C THR A 312 1.78 -5.21 -16.29
N LEU A 313 2.74 -4.29 -16.37
CA LEU A 313 2.81 -3.07 -15.56
C LEU A 313 2.11 -1.91 -16.29
N ILE A 314 1.29 -1.19 -15.56
CA ILE A 314 0.57 0.01 -15.97
C ILE A 314 1.07 1.15 -15.07
N GLY A 315 1.71 2.14 -15.67
CA GLY A 315 2.30 3.26 -14.93
C GLY A 315 3.18 4.15 -15.81
N PRO A 316 4.09 4.92 -15.19
CA PRO A 316 5.06 5.74 -15.92
C PRO A 316 5.92 4.91 -16.88
N PRO A 317 6.47 5.51 -17.94
CA PRO A 317 7.41 4.80 -18.82
C PRO A 317 8.64 4.37 -18.03
N LEU A 318 9.13 3.17 -18.31
CA LEU A 318 10.34 2.66 -17.67
C LEU A 318 11.59 3.33 -18.26
N ASP A 319 12.55 3.65 -17.41
CA ASP A 319 13.75 4.43 -17.74
C ASP A 319 14.56 3.78 -18.87
N ALA A 320 14.61 4.45 -20.03
CA ALA A 320 15.33 3.98 -21.20
C ALA A 320 16.82 3.82 -20.87
N GLY A 321 17.43 2.71 -21.32
CA GLY A 321 18.86 2.45 -21.12
C GLY A 321 19.23 1.63 -19.88
N ILE A 322 18.28 1.32 -18.98
CA ILE A 322 18.53 0.39 -17.87
C ILE A 322 18.31 -1.06 -18.35
N PRO A 323 19.27 -1.98 -18.17
CA PRO A 323 19.09 -3.39 -18.53
C PRO A 323 18.05 -4.08 -17.63
N ALA A 324 17.40 -5.15 -18.10
CA ALA A 324 16.38 -5.86 -17.32
C ALA A 324 16.91 -6.41 -15.99
N SER A 325 18.15 -6.92 -15.98
CA SER A 325 18.84 -7.43 -14.80
C SER A 325 19.14 -6.37 -13.72
N ALA A 326 19.00 -5.09 -14.05
CA ALA A 326 19.13 -4.00 -13.09
C ALA A 326 17.81 -3.69 -12.38
N TYR A 327 16.70 -4.27 -12.82
CA TYR A 327 15.40 -4.08 -12.17
C TYR A 327 15.13 -5.20 -11.19
N GLN A 328 14.45 -4.82 -10.12
CA GLN A 328 13.88 -5.73 -9.15
C GLN A 328 12.46 -5.32 -8.80
N LEU A 329 11.64 -6.33 -8.56
CA LEU A 329 10.26 -6.17 -8.17
C LEU A 329 10.12 -6.38 -6.68
N VAL A 330 9.72 -5.33 -5.96
CA VAL A 330 9.32 -5.42 -4.56
C VAL A 330 7.80 -5.58 -4.50
N VAL A 331 7.36 -6.72 -3.99
CA VAL A 331 5.95 -7.03 -3.78
C VAL A 331 5.64 -6.87 -2.31
N ILE A 332 4.66 -6.02 -2.03
CA ILE A 332 4.09 -5.85 -0.69
C ILE A 332 2.63 -6.28 -0.78
N GLN A 333 2.29 -7.38 -0.11
CA GLN A 333 0.95 -7.93 -0.16
C GLN A 333 -0.04 -7.01 0.53
N GLY A 334 -1.23 -6.91 -0.06
CA GLY A 334 -2.33 -6.13 0.49
C GLY A 334 -2.25 -4.64 0.17
N VAL A 335 -1.33 -4.17 -0.67
CA VAL A 335 -1.38 -2.80 -1.19
C VAL A 335 -2.66 -2.61 -2.02
N VAL A 336 -3.56 -1.77 -1.51
CA VAL A 336 -4.87 -1.50 -2.12
C VAL A 336 -4.89 -0.22 -2.93
N ASN A 337 -4.06 0.77 -2.56
CA ASN A 337 -4.00 2.05 -3.24
C ASN A 337 -2.65 2.75 -3.04
N VAL A 338 -2.27 3.58 -4.01
CA VAL A 338 -1.06 4.42 -3.98
C VAL A 338 -1.46 5.84 -4.39
N PHE A 339 -1.02 6.83 -3.63
CA PHE A 339 -1.32 8.24 -3.85
C PHE A 339 -0.04 9.04 -4.01
N ASP A 340 0.22 9.54 -5.21
CA ASP A 340 1.34 10.44 -5.46
C ASP A 340 1.01 11.85 -4.94
N LEU A 341 2.02 12.53 -4.36
CA LEU A 341 1.82 13.80 -3.67
C LEU A 341 1.94 15.04 -4.56
#